data_AF-A0A938LPX6-F1
#
_entry.id   AF-A0A938LPX6-F1
#
_cell.length_a   1.000
_cell.length_b   1.000
_cell.length_c   1.000
_cell.angle_alpha   90.00
_cell.angle_beta   90.00
_cell.angle_gamma   90.00
#
_symmetry.space_group_name_H-M   'P 1'
#
loop_
_entity.id
_entity.type
_entity.pdbx_description
1 polymer ?
#
loop_
_entity_poly.entity_id
_entity_poly.type
_entity_poly.pdbx_seq_one_letter_code
_entity_poly.pdbx_strand_id
1 'polypeptide(L)'
;MWRRSIIGLIVVALAAGTPAAPRPEQALEGDILVLASEEPAIPNGGGLSLQTEPTNVWVPAENIVARWESLTAQSKCYNPLGPGGAKASERSLSLSARVDVVDVSGLIGFDSTARGTLILDEKLRAVYSKAVPERYCHFYWPLRYTRTMSAGQWVSELQPYRLTVEMPLDPNRPYPLVLSRVEWSMYALVNTETKTVDVPFSPTADWLTLALGVEVKVEQATAEPGRYQYRLATRYNRNKVLWAPSGAAISIWTHEPTPEVIVTALDILDAQGKSVRDATGSGASGGGAGAGGVGIGSAPDAGTASGMGSHSTSVTATTFRFTLALKPRQQQLRFILENVPVPLL
;
A
#
# COMPACT_ATOMS: atom_id res chain seq x y z
N MET A 1 -40.50 -24.22 10.78
CA MET A 1 -39.21 -23.68 10.31
C MET A 1 -39.17 -22.19 10.67
N TRP A 2 -38.65 -21.84 11.85
CA TRP A 2 -38.67 -20.45 12.34
C TRP A 2 -37.40 -19.71 11.88
N ARG A 3 -37.57 -18.60 11.14
CA ARG A 3 -36.47 -17.71 10.72
C ARG A 3 -35.86 -17.05 11.96
N ARG A 4 -34.54 -17.16 12.12
CA ARG A 4 -33.76 -16.46 13.17
C ARG A 4 -33.61 -15.00 12.77
N SER A 5 -34.07 -14.08 13.61
CA SER A 5 -33.83 -12.64 13.44
C SER A 5 -32.64 -12.23 14.30
N ILE A 6 -31.55 -11.78 13.67
CA ILE A 6 -30.45 -11.08 14.33
C ILE A 6 -30.85 -9.60 14.34
N ILE A 7 -31.09 -9.03 15.51
CA ILE A 7 -31.29 -7.59 15.66
C ILE A 7 -29.91 -6.98 15.94
N GLY A 8 -29.29 -6.41 14.91
CA GLY A 8 -28.10 -5.58 15.06
C GLY A 8 -28.50 -4.10 14.94
N LEU A 9 -28.22 -3.30 15.96
CA LEU A 9 -28.32 -1.85 15.89
C LEU A 9 -26.94 -1.32 15.46
N ILE A 10 -26.89 -0.59 14.35
CA ILE A 10 -25.67 0.10 13.88
C ILE A 10 -25.97 1.60 13.95
N VAL A 11 -25.23 2.33 14.77
CA VAL A 11 -25.27 3.79 14.82
C VAL A 11 -23.98 4.32 14.23
N VAL A 12 -24.10 5.14 13.18
CA VAL A 12 -22.96 5.75 12.46
C VAL A 12 -23.00 7.25 12.71
N ALA A 13 -21.94 7.80 13.30
CA ALA A 13 -21.69 9.23 13.27
C ALA A 13 -20.86 9.55 12.02
N LEU A 14 -21.41 10.37 11.12
CA LEU A 14 -20.72 10.86 9.94
C LEU A 14 -20.17 12.26 10.23
N ALA A 15 -18.84 12.43 10.19
CA ALA A 15 -18.25 13.75 10.09
C ALA A 15 -18.23 14.16 8.61
N ALA A 16 -18.78 15.32 8.27
CA ALA A 16 -18.77 15.81 6.90
C ALA A 16 -17.35 16.24 6.50
N GLY A 17 -16.70 15.46 5.64
CA GLY A 17 -15.38 15.77 5.11
C GLY A 17 -15.43 16.94 4.12
N THR A 18 -14.68 18.01 4.40
CA THR A 18 -14.40 19.09 3.45
C THR A 18 -13.37 18.63 2.40
N PRO A 19 -13.50 19.05 1.12
CA PRO A 19 -12.52 18.75 0.09
C PRO A 19 -11.12 19.26 0.48
N ALA A 20 -10.08 18.61 -0.01
CA ALA A 20 -8.68 18.87 0.34
C ALA A 20 -8.29 20.34 0.04
N ALA A 21 -8.37 21.18 1.07
CA ALA A 21 -7.84 22.54 1.08
C ALA A 21 -6.31 22.52 1.23
N PRO A 22 -5.59 23.56 0.78
CA PRO A 22 -4.17 23.73 1.04
C PRO A 22 -3.87 23.65 2.55
N ARG A 23 -2.70 23.06 2.86
CA ARG A 23 -2.20 22.72 4.20
C ARG A 23 -2.43 23.86 5.21
N PRO A 24 -3.21 23.66 6.29
CA PRO A 24 -3.26 24.62 7.40
C PRO A 24 -1.96 24.58 8.20
N GLU A 25 -1.46 25.73 8.65
CA GLU A 25 -0.26 25.86 9.49
C GLU A 25 -0.44 25.33 10.92
N GLN A 26 -1.66 24.94 11.30
CA GLN A 26 -1.99 24.35 12.60
C GLN A 26 -2.88 23.12 12.40
N ALA A 27 -2.58 22.03 13.12
CA ALA A 27 -3.43 20.85 13.15
C ALA A 27 -4.81 21.25 13.67
N LEU A 28 -5.85 21.00 12.87
CA LEU A 28 -7.23 21.24 13.25
C LEU A 28 -7.71 20.10 14.17
N GLU A 29 -8.75 20.38 14.95
CA GLU A 29 -9.43 19.34 15.71
C GLU A 29 -9.94 18.26 14.75
N GLY A 30 -9.49 17.01 14.97
CA GLY A 30 -9.78 15.88 14.08
C GLY A 30 -8.71 15.58 13.02
N ASP A 31 -7.59 16.33 12.96
CA ASP A 31 -6.46 15.90 12.13
C ASP A 31 -5.72 14.73 12.79
N ILE A 32 -5.25 13.78 11.97
CA ILE A 32 -4.40 12.69 12.44
C ILE A 32 -2.94 13.12 12.27
N LEU A 33 -2.21 13.19 13.38
CA LEU A 33 -0.77 13.44 13.36
C LEU A 33 -0.04 12.19 12.88
N VAL A 34 0.85 12.37 11.89
CA VAL A 34 1.66 11.28 11.33
C VAL A 34 3.12 11.52 11.67
N LEU A 35 3.73 10.53 12.33
CA LEU A 35 5.14 10.57 12.72
C LEU A 35 5.87 9.39 12.11
N ALA A 36 7.10 9.62 11.64
CA ALA A 36 8.04 8.53 11.42
C ALA A 36 8.44 7.99 12.79
N SER A 37 8.32 6.68 13.00
CA SER A 37 9.03 6.03 14.09
C SER A 37 10.33 5.51 13.52
N GLU A 38 11.45 6.06 13.99
CA GLU A 38 12.73 5.38 13.79
C GLU A 38 12.67 4.11 14.62
N GLU A 39 12.84 2.95 13.96
CA GLU A 39 13.06 1.72 14.67
C GLU A 39 14.41 1.88 15.39
N PRO A 40 14.49 1.74 16.72
CA PRO A 40 15.76 1.89 17.41
C PRO A 40 16.74 0.89 16.80
N ALA A 41 17.80 1.40 16.17
CA ALA A 41 18.81 0.57 15.55
C ALA A 41 19.23 -0.51 16.55
N ILE A 42 18.97 -1.78 16.23
CA ILE A 42 19.38 -2.89 17.09
C ILE A 42 20.90 -2.79 17.23
N PRO A 43 21.46 -2.54 18.44
CA PRO A 43 22.86 -2.15 18.61
C PRO A 43 23.86 -3.30 18.37
N ASN A 44 23.45 -4.40 17.74
CA ASN A 44 24.25 -5.59 17.54
C ASN A 44 24.90 -5.59 16.15
N GLY A 45 25.87 -4.70 15.95
CA GLY A 45 26.70 -4.66 14.74
C GLY A 45 27.85 -3.68 14.90
N GLY A 46 28.94 -4.12 15.54
CA GLY A 46 30.14 -3.31 15.71
C GLY A 46 30.75 -2.89 14.36
N GLY A 47 30.88 -1.58 14.15
CA GLY A 47 31.53 -0.99 12.98
C GLY A 47 30.88 0.32 12.54
N LEU A 48 31.07 1.39 13.32
CA LEU A 48 30.61 2.74 12.96
C LEU A 48 31.44 3.29 11.79
N SER A 49 31.01 3.05 10.56
CA SER A 49 31.24 4.04 9.51
C SER A 49 30.15 5.10 9.63
N LEU A 50 30.52 6.36 9.89
CA LEU A 50 29.68 7.53 9.61
C LEU A 50 29.42 7.54 8.09
N GLN A 51 28.51 6.70 7.63
CA GLN A 51 27.89 6.88 6.32
C GLN A 51 27.05 8.13 6.45
N THR A 52 27.40 9.15 5.68
CA THR A 52 26.59 10.34 5.44
C THR A 52 25.17 9.87 5.16
N GLU A 53 24.27 10.09 6.12
CA GLU A 53 22.84 9.78 6.01
C GLU A 53 22.36 10.26 4.64
N PRO A 54 21.75 9.38 3.81
CA PRO A 54 21.33 9.77 2.47
C PRO A 54 20.37 10.96 2.58
N THR A 55 20.72 12.05 1.90
CA THR A 55 20.03 13.36 1.91
C THR A 55 18.58 13.34 1.39
N ASN A 56 18.00 12.16 1.19
CA ASN A 56 16.68 11.95 0.60
C ASN A 56 15.85 11.01 1.48
N VAL A 57 15.66 11.40 2.74
CA VAL A 57 14.80 10.68 3.69
C VAL A 57 13.35 11.05 3.39
N TRP A 58 12.52 10.06 3.05
CA TRP A 58 11.08 10.23 2.94
C TRP A 58 10.48 10.67 4.29
N VAL A 59 9.84 11.84 4.33
CA VAL A 59 9.31 12.46 5.56
C VAL A 59 7.79 12.32 5.57
N PRO A 60 7.21 11.45 6.42
CA PRO A 60 5.77 11.18 6.37
C PRO A 60 4.89 12.44 6.50
N ALA A 61 5.29 13.38 7.37
CA ALA A 61 4.55 14.62 7.61
C ALA A 61 4.57 15.60 6.42
N GLU A 62 5.42 15.38 5.41
CA GLU A 62 5.47 16.15 4.17
C GLU A 62 4.80 15.41 3.02
N ASN A 63 4.89 14.08 3.02
CA ASN A 63 4.44 13.24 1.92
C ASN A 63 3.00 12.73 2.06
N ILE A 64 2.43 12.68 3.27
CA ILE A 64 1.07 12.20 3.51
C ILE A 64 0.26 13.08 4.46
N VAL A 65 -1.06 13.02 4.28
CA VAL A 65 -2.06 13.64 5.16
C VAL A 65 -3.05 12.55 5.57
N ALA A 66 -3.31 12.43 6.87
CA ALA A 66 -4.27 11.46 7.39
C ALA A 66 -5.45 12.17 8.05
N ARG A 67 -6.66 11.66 7.79
CA ARG A 67 -7.93 12.17 8.34
C ARG A 67 -8.78 11.00 8.80
N TRP A 68 -9.51 11.14 9.92
CA TRP A 68 -10.53 10.17 10.24
C TRP A 68 -11.82 10.50 9.48
N GLU A 69 -12.60 9.48 9.16
CA GLU A 69 -13.84 9.62 8.39
C GLU A 69 -15.07 9.31 9.24
N SER A 70 -15.00 8.25 10.04
CA SER A 70 -16.10 7.84 10.91
C SER A 70 -15.63 7.01 12.09
N LEU A 71 -16.43 7.03 13.15
CA LEU A 71 -16.33 6.11 14.28
C LEU A 71 -17.67 5.40 14.44
N THR A 72 -17.65 4.07 14.39
CA THR A 72 -18.84 3.23 14.50
C THR A 72 -18.79 2.46 15.81
N ALA A 73 -19.88 2.51 16.59
CA ALA A 73 -20.06 1.67 17.77
C ALA A 73 -20.98 0.50 17.45
N GLN A 74 -20.54 -0.71 17.77
CA GLN A 74 -21.28 -1.93 17.50
C GLN A 74 -21.42 -2.78 18.77
N SER A 75 -22.66 -3.11 19.13
CA SER A 75 -22.96 -4.09 20.16
C SER A 75 -23.67 -5.29 19.55
N LYS A 76 -23.22 -6.50 19.84
CA LYS A 76 -23.88 -7.75 19.44
C LYS A 76 -24.35 -8.49 20.68
N CYS A 77 -25.65 -8.74 20.74
CA CYS A 77 -26.27 -9.58 21.76
C CYS A 77 -26.64 -10.93 21.13
N TYR A 78 -26.30 -12.02 21.82
CA TYR A 78 -26.61 -13.37 21.36
C TYR A 78 -27.85 -13.91 22.07
N ASN A 79 -28.69 -14.67 21.34
CA ASN A 79 -29.83 -15.36 21.96
C ASN A 79 -29.30 -16.49 22.86
N PRO A 80 -29.53 -16.45 24.19
CA PRO A 80 -29.03 -17.46 25.12
C PRO A 80 -29.64 -18.86 24.87
N LEU A 81 -30.77 -18.95 24.16
CA LEU A 81 -31.43 -20.22 23.82
C LEU A 81 -31.03 -20.77 22.44
N GLY A 82 -30.17 -20.07 21.70
CA GLY A 82 -29.67 -20.53 20.40
C GLY A 82 -28.59 -21.61 20.53
N PRO A 83 -28.22 -22.32 19.44
CA PRO A 83 -27.13 -23.30 19.43
C PRO A 83 -25.71 -22.70 19.63
N GLY A 84 -25.63 -21.47 20.16
CA GLY A 84 -24.42 -20.80 20.63
C GLY A 84 -24.68 -20.04 21.94
N GLY A 85 -25.63 -20.51 22.77
CA GLY A 85 -26.15 -19.83 23.96
C GLY A 85 -25.15 -19.45 25.06
N ALA A 86 -23.88 -19.84 24.90
CA ALA A 86 -22.78 -19.44 25.78
C ALA A 86 -21.90 -18.31 25.22
N LYS A 87 -22.20 -17.76 24.03
CA LYS A 87 -21.43 -16.61 23.51
C LYS A 87 -21.74 -15.35 24.31
N ALA A 88 -20.71 -14.79 24.95
CA ALA A 88 -20.80 -13.50 25.61
C ALA A 88 -21.17 -12.41 24.60
N SER A 89 -21.88 -11.38 25.08
CA SER A 89 -22.14 -10.19 24.28
C SER A 89 -20.82 -9.58 23.82
N GLU A 90 -20.77 -9.06 22.60
CA GLU A 90 -19.60 -8.41 22.04
C GLU A 90 -19.86 -6.91 21.90
N ARG A 91 -18.84 -6.11 22.19
CA ARG A 91 -18.83 -4.68 21.89
C ARG A 91 -17.56 -4.34 21.12
N SER A 92 -17.67 -3.45 20.16
CA SER A 92 -16.52 -2.93 19.44
C SER A 92 -16.74 -1.50 19.00
N LEU A 93 -15.63 -0.76 18.89
CA LEU A 93 -15.55 0.46 18.10
C LEU A 93 -14.78 0.15 16.82
N SER A 94 -15.15 0.81 15.72
CA SER A 94 -14.42 0.75 14.46
C SER A 94 -14.17 2.17 13.96
N LEU A 95 -12.89 2.55 13.85
CA LEU A 95 -12.45 3.85 13.33
C LEU A 95 -12.09 3.66 11.85
N SER A 96 -12.77 4.38 10.98
CA SER A 96 -12.39 4.52 9.58
C SER A 96 -11.51 5.76 9.43
N ALA A 97 -10.36 5.59 8.80
CA ALA A 97 -9.44 6.66 8.47
C ALA A 97 -9.03 6.61 6.99
N ARG A 98 -8.63 7.76 6.48
CA ARG A 98 -8.18 8.00 5.13
C ARG A 98 -6.77 8.58 5.18
N VAL A 99 -5.87 8.02 4.38
CA VAL A 99 -4.50 8.53 4.19
C VAL A 99 -4.35 8.96 2.74
N ASP A 100 -4.25 10.26 2.54
CA ASP A 100 -3.98 10.91 1.28
C ASP A 100 -2.46 11.04 1.08
N VAL A 101 -1.98 10.67 -0.10
CA VAL A 101 -0.58 10.84 -0.49
C VAL A 101 -0.47 12.15 -1.25
N VAL A 102 0.28 13.10 -0.68
CA VAL A 102 0.50 14.43 -1.26
C VAL A 102 1.68 14.41 -2.22
N ASP A 103 2.71 13.61 -1.90
CA ASP A 103 3.86 13.39 -2.77
C ASP A 103 4.24 11.91 -2.79
N VAL A 104 4.22 11.35 -4.00
CA VAL A 104 4.52 9.94 -4.28
C VAL A 104 6.01 9.63 -4.35
N SER A 105 6.85 10.68 -4.38
CA SER A 105 8.30 10.54 -4.50
C SER A 105 8.85 9.71 -3.35
N GLY A 106 9.49 8.58 -3.68
CA GLY A 106 10.06 7.68 -2.68
C GLY A 106 9.06 6.75 -2.00
N LEU A 107 7.76 6.80 -2.31
CA LEU A 107 6.76 5.89 -1.76
C LEU A 107 6.42 4.76 -2.73
N ILE A 108 6.61 3.51 -2.31
CA ILE A 108 6.24 2.32 -3.09
C ILE A 108 4.83 1.87 -2.73
N GLY A 109 4.48 1.86 -1.43
CA GLY A 109 3.15 1.47 -0.97
C GLY A 109 3.03 1.36 0.56
N PHE A 110 1.83 1.07 1.06
CA PHE A 110 1.55 0.91 2.50
C PHE A 110 1.14 -0.52 2.85
N ASP A 111 1.48 -0.96 4.06
CA ASP A 111 0.86 -2.12 4.68
C ASP A 111 -0.64 -1.85 4.85
N SER A 112 -1.49 -2.80 4.45
CA SER A 112 -2.94 -2.69 4.60
C SER A 112 -3.44 -2.79 6.05
N THR A 113 -2.56 -3.12 7.00
CA THR A 113 -2.98 -3.43 8.37
C THR A 113 -2.52 -2.38 9.36
N ALA A 114 -3.47 -1.82 10.12
CA ALA A 114 -3.15 -1.11 11.36
C ALA A 114 -2.51 -2.07 12.38
N ARG A 115 -1.48 -1.60 13.07
CA ARG A 115 -0.69 -2.32 14.08
C ARG A 115 -0.56 -1.45 15.32
N GLY A 116 -0.09 -2.04 16.42
CA GLY A 116 0.32 -1.28 17.61
C GLY A 116 -0.73 -0.26 18.05
N THR A 117 -1.92 -0.74 18.45
CA THR A 117 -3.05 0.14 18.73
C THR A 117 -3.09 0.47 20.22
N LEU A 118 -3.19 1.76 20.57
CA LEU A 118 -3.41 2.24 21.93
C LEU A 118 -4.58 3.20 21.95
N ILE A 119 -5.51 2.99 22.88
CA ILE A 119 -6.73 3.79 22.98
C ILE A 119 -6.97 4.17 24.42
N LEU A 120 -7.13 5.47 24.63
CA LEU A 120 -7.36 6.07 25.93
C LEU A 120 -8.77 6.66 26.00
N ASP A 121 -9.46 6.42 27.12
CA ASP A 121 -10.75 7.07 27.43
C ASP A 121 -10.56 8.53 27.88
N GLU A 122 -11.67 9.21 28.18
CA GLU A 122 -11.66 10.59 28.67
C GLU A 122 -10.89 10.80 30.00
N LYS A 123 -10.50 9.72 30.69
CA LYS A 123 -9.71 9.74 31.93
C LYS A 123 -8.27 9.26 31.72
N LEU A 124 -7.81 9.20 30.46
CA LEU A 124 -6.49 8.72 30.05
C LEU A 124 -6.23 7.26 30.42
N ARG A 125 -7.27 6.45 30.62
CA ARG A 125 -7.13 5.02 30.92
C ARG A 125 -7.18 4.23 29.63
N ALA A 126 -6.28 3.26 29.50
CA ALA A 126 -6.29 2.36 28.37
C ALA A 126 -7.58 1.52 28.34
N VAL A 127 -8.43 1.75 27.33
CA VAL A 127 -9.60 0.91 27.06
C VAL A 127 -9.28 -0.23 26.12
N TYR A 128 -8.27 -0.03 25.27
CA TYR A 128 -7.74 -1.04 24.38
C TYR A 128 -6.25 -0.80 24.17
N SER A 129 -5.48 -1.89 24.22
CA SER A 129 -4.07 -1.88 23.86
C SER A 129 -3.75 -3.19 23.17
N LYS A 130 -3.15 -3.10 21.99
CA LYS A 130 -2.66 -4.23 21.22
C LYS A 130 -1.25 -3.92 20.79
N ALA A 131 -0.30 -4.69 21.30
CA ALA A 131 1.09 -4.64 20.85
C ALA A 131 1.17 -4.86 19.34
N VAL A 132 2.22 -4.33 18.71
CA VAL A 132 2.53 -4.64 17.31
C VAL A 132 2.75 -6.15 17.23
N PRO A 133 1.89 -6.92 16.54
CA PRO A 133 2.11 -8.35 16.44
C PRO A 133 3.37 -8.59 15.63
N GLU A 134 4.21 -9.52 16.09
CA GLU A 134 5.23 -10.10 15.23
C GLU A 134 4.53 -10.76 14.05
N ARG A 135 4.82 -10.30 12.84
CA ARG A 135 4.39 -10.96 11.61
C ARG A 135 5.60 -11.53 10.93
N TYR A 136 5.41 -12.67 10.29
CA TYR A 136 6.43 -13.24 9.41
C TYR A 136 6.58 -12.43 8.11
N CYS A 137 5.53 -11.71 7.69
CA CYS A 137 5.49 -11.00 6.40
C CYS A 137 4.66 -9.70 6.46
N HIS A 138 5.12 -8.68 5.76
CA HIS A 138 4.41 -7.44 5.45
C HIS A 138 3.92 -7.46 4.00
N PHE A 139 2.68 -7.04 3.79
CA PHE A 139 2.07 -6.92 2.46
C PHE A 139 1.85 -5.46 2.13
N TYR A 140 2.68 -4.92 1.25
CA TYR A 140 2.62 -3.53 0.80
C TYR A 140 1.79 -3.41 -0.45
N TRP A 141 0.69 -2.66 -0.36
CA TRP A 141 -0.17 -2.37 -1.49
C TRP A 141 0.35 -1.17 -2.26
N PRO A 142 0.66 -1.31 -3.56
CA PRO A 142 1.09 -0.19 -4.39
C PRO A 142 0.04 0.92 -4.46
N LEU A 143 0.51 2.11 -4.83
CA LEU A 143 -0.34 3.28 -5.07
C LEU A 143 -1.42 2.94 -6.10
N ARG A 144 -2.68 3.23 -5.76
CA ARG A 144 -3.82 2.95 -6.62
C ARG A 144 -4.23 4.21 -7.35
N TYR A 145 -4.33 4.13 -8.67
CA TYR A 145 -4.83 5.21 -9.49
C TYR A 145 -6.17 4.79 -10.10
N THR A 146 -7.16 5.67 -10.04
CA THR A 146 -8.40 5.53 -10.78
C THR A 146 -8.37 6.50 -11.93
N ARG A 147 -8.74 6.04 -13.13
CA ARG A 147 -8.88 6.92 -14.28
C ARG A 147 -10.30 7.46 -14.33
N THR A 148 -10.42 8.77 -14.38
CA THR A 148 -11.68 9.48 -14.56
C THR A 148 -11.60 10.35 -15.81
N MET A 149 -12.74 10.54 -16.49
CA MET A 149 -12.81 11.44 -17.63
C MET A 149 -13.18 12.84 -17.12
N SER A 150 -12.30 13.81 -17.29
CA SER A 150 -12.52 15.21 -16.93
C SER A 150 -12.31 16.10 -18.16
N ALA A 151 -13.32 16.90 -18.52
CA ALA A 151 -13.31 17.75 -19.72
C ALA A 151 -12.91 17.01 -21.01
N GLY A 152 -13.33 15.75 -21.17
CA GLY A 152 -13.02 14.92 -22.34
C GLY A 152 -11.60 14.33 -22.37
N GLN A 153 -10.79 14.55 -21.31
CA GLN A 153 -9.47 13.94 -21.15
C GLN A 153 -9.49 12.91 -20.03
N TRP A 154 -8.78 11.79 -20.23
CA TRP A 154 -8.54 10.82 -19.17
C TRP A 154 -7.49 11.34 -18.22
N VAL A 155 -7.83 11.45 -16.94
CA VAL A 155 -6.94 11.87 -15.86
C VAL A 155 -6.80 10.70 -14.89
N SER A 156 -5.57 10.35 -14.55
CA SER A 156 -5.27 9.38 -13.50
C SER A 156 -5.24 10.09 -12.15
N GLU A 157 -6.17 9.73 -11.27
CA GLU A 157 -6.28 10.30 -9.93
C GLU A 157 -5.82 9.27 -8.89
N LEU A 158 -4.85 9.68 -8.07
CA LEU A 158 -4.35 8.88 -6.96
C LEU A 158 -5.47 8.69 -5.93
N GLN A 159 -5.79 7.44 -5.63
CA GLN A 159 -6.80 7.08 -4.65
C GLN A 159 -6.20 7.06 -3.25
N PRO A 160 -6.94 7.54 -2.24
CA PRO A 160 -6.49 7.47 -0.87
C PRO A 160 -6.45 6.02 -0.35
N TYR A 161 -5.60 5.79 0.64
CA TYR A 161 -5.62 4.56 1.41
C TYR A 161 -6.68 4.65 2.49
N ARG A 162 -7.61 3.69 2.47
CA ARG A 162 -8.61 3.54 3.53
C ARG A 162 -8.11 2.53 4.54
N LEU A 163 -8.14 2.92 5.80
CA LEU A 163 -7.69 2.12 6.92
C LEU A 163 -8.82 2.01 7.94
N THR A 164 -8.97 0.82 8.50
CA THR A 164 -9.94 0.57 9.56
C THR A 164 -9.20 0.03 10.78
N VAL A 165 -9.44 0.66 11.95
CA VAL A 165 -8.94 0.20 13.24
C VAL A 165 -10.11 -0.39 14.01
N GLU A 166 -10.07 -1.70 14.19
CA GLU A 166 -11.06 -2.45 14.97
C GLU A 166 -10.63 -2.53 16.44
N MET A 167 -11.56 -2.21 17.34
CA MET A 167 -11.31 -1.99 18.76
C MET A 167 -12.32 -2.79 19.59
N PRO A 168 -12.04 -4.05 19.92
CA PRO A 168 -12.92 -4.80 20.80
C PRO A 168 -12.93 -4.16 22.19
N LEU A 169 -14.13 -3.99 22.76
CA LEU A 169 -14.34 -3.42 24.08
C LEU A 169 -14.88 -4.50 25.03
N ASP A 170 -14.60 -4.32 26.33
CA ASP A 170 -15.20 -5.13 27.39
C ASP A 170 -16.72 -4.91 27.40
N PRO A 171 -17.54 -5.96 27.19
CA PRO A 171 -19.00 -5.83 27.17
C PRO A 171 -19.60 -5.36 28.50
N ASN A 172 -18.87 -5.49 29.61
CA ASN A 172 -19.32 -5.07 30.94
C ASN A 172 -18.99 -3.60 31.25
N ARG A 173 -18.26 -2.91 30.37
CA ARG A 173 -17.94 -1.49 30.51
C ARG A 173 -18.84 -0.66 29.60
N PRO A 174 -19.31 0.53 30.05
CA PRO A 174 -19.99 1.46 29.16
C PRO A 174 -19.05 1.90 28.04
N TYR A 175 -19.61 2.33 26.91
CA TYR A 175 -18.82 3.02 25.90
C TYR A 175 -18.21 4.29 26.54
N PRO A 176 -16.93 4.59 26.27
CA PRO A 176 -16.39 5.90 26.60
C PRO A 176 -17.20 6.97 25.84
N LEU A 177 -17.31 8.16 26.41
CA LEU A 177 -18.00 9.27 25.73
C LEU A 177 -17.08 9.92 24.68
N VAL A 178 -15.79 9.93 24.97
CA VAL A 178 -14.73 10.47 24.11
C VAL A 178 -13.53 9.55 24.21
N LEU A 179 -12.88 9.29 23.09
CA LEU A 179 -11.54 8.72 23.06
C LEU A 179 -10.57 9.88 23.13
N SER A 180 -9.91 10.08 24.27
CA SER A 180 -8.96 11.18 24.42
C SER A 180 -7.80 11.04 23.42
N ARG A 181 -7.43 9.79 23.11
CA ARG A 181 -6.35 9.47 22.19
C ARG A 181 -6.53 8.09 21.57
N VAL A 182 -6.39 8.03 20.25
CA VAL A 182 -6.32 6.80 19.46
C VAL A 182 -4.99 6.81 18.72
N GLU A 183 -4.15 5.82 19.00
CA GLU A 183 -2.91 5.61 18.29
C GLU A 183 -2.92 4.28 17.55
N TRP A 184 -2.30 4.27 16.38
CA TRP A 184 -1.92 3.04 15.70
C TRP A 184 -0.63 3.28 14.91
N SER A 185 -0.01 2.20 14.46
CA SER A 185 1.08 2.25 13.51
C SER A 185 0.77 1.46 12.25
N MET A 186 1.44 1.79 11.16
CA MET A 186 1.48 0.97 9.94
C MET A 186 2.86 1.09 9.32
N TYR A 187 3.21 0.21 8.39
CA TYR A 187 4.47 0.34 7.68
C TYR A 187 4.23 0.94 6.29
N ALA A 188 5.14 1.80 5.86
CA ALA A 188 5.31 2.19 4.48
C ALA A 188 6.55 1.50 3.91
N LEU A 189 6.46 1.07 2.66
CA LEU A 189 7.62 0.68 1.87
C LEU A 189 8.04 1.89 1.06
N VAL A 190 9.23 2.40 1.36
CA VAL A 190 9.78 3.61 0.76
C VAL A 190 11.12 3.30 0.10
N ASN A 191 11.56 4.14 -0.82
CA ASN A 191 12.87 4.04 -1.47
C ASN A 191 13.60 5.37 -1.48
N THR A 192 14.92 5.30 -1.55
CA THR A 192 15.78 6.49 -1.58
C THR A 192 15.91 7.06 -2.99
N GLU A 193 15.89 6.16 -3.98
CA GLU A 193 16.14 6.49 -5.38
C GLU A 193 15.22 5.67 -6.27
N THR A 194 14.62 6.34 -7.26
CA THR A 194 13.86 5.70 -8.33
C THR A 194 14.67 5.80 -9.62
N LYS A 195 14.83 4.68 -10.31
CA LYS A 195 15.51 4.61 -11.61
C LYS A 195 14.54 4.13 -12.68
N THR A 196 14.56 4.79 -13.82
CA THR A 196 13.83 4.37 -15.01
C THR A 196 14.81 3.84 -16.05
N VAL A 197 14.48 2.71 -16.68
CA VAL A 197 15.29 2.12 -17.75
C VAL A 197 14.39 1.84 -18.94
N ASP A 198 14.75 2.43 -20.07
CA ASP A 198 14.05 2.28 -21.33
C ASP A 198 14.77 1.24 -22.20
N VAL A 199 14.03 0.25 -22.67
CA VAL A 199 14.50 -0.85 -23.52
C VAL A 199 13.73 -0.79 -24.84
N PRO A 200 14.38 -0.91 -26.01
CA PRO A 200 13.68 -0.94 -27.29
C PRO A 200 12.61 -2.03 -27.34
N PHE A 201 11.45 -1.72 -27.93
CA PHE A 201 10.37 -2.69 -28.19
C PHE A 201 10.70 -3.52 -29.44
N SER A 202 11.78 -4.29 -29.36
CA SER A 202 12.26 -5.16 -30.44
C SER A 202 13.01 -6.34 -29.82
N PRO A 203 13.02 -7.52 -30.45
CA PRO A 203 13.78 -8.66 -29.95
C PRO A 203 15.26 -8.31 -29.72
N THR A 204 15.83 -8.77 -28.62
CA THR A 204 17.24 -8.55 -28.28
C THR A 204 18.01 -9.86 -28.34
N ALA A 205 19.21 -9.84 -28.92
CA ALA A 205 20.09 -11.02 -28.95
C ALA A 205 20.60 -11.35 -27.53
N ASP A 206 21.01 -10.31 -26.81
CA ASP A 206 21.64 -10.40 -25.50
C ASP A 206 20.69 -9.98 -24.36
N TRP A 207 21.13 -10.28 -23.14
CA TRP A 207 20.52 -9.80 -21.90
C TRP A 207 20.91 -8.35 -21.66
N LEU A 208 19.91 -7.52 -21.33
CA LEU A 208 20.07 -6.11 -21.01
C LEU A 208 19.97 -5.91 -19.50
N THR A 209 20.94 -5.20 -18.92
CA THR A 209 20.98 -4.89 -17.49
C THR A 209 20.10 -3.71 -17.15
N LEU A 210 19.11 -3.93 -16.27
CA LEU A 210 18.27 -2.86 -15.73
C LEU A 210 18.94 -2.22 -14.50
N ALA A 211 19.42 -3.07 -13.59
CA ALA A 211 20.17 -2.71 -12.39
C ALA A 211 21.11 -3.87 -12.01
N LEU A 212 21.98 -3.66 -11.02
CA LEU A 212 22.86 -4.71 -10.54
C LEU A 212 22.03 -5.93 -10.09
N GLY A 213 22.27 -7.07 -10.74
CA GLY A 213 21.54 -8.32 -10.44
C GLY A 213 20.14 -8.44 -11.05
N VAL A 214 19.73 -7.53 -11.94
CA VAL A 214 18.46 -7.59 -12.69
C VAL A 214 18.68 -7.38 -14.17
N GLU A 215 18.31 -8.37 -14.96
CA GLU A 215 18.44 -8.32 -16.41
C GLU A 215 17.17 -8.81 -17.10
N VAL A 216 16.94 -8.27 -18.30
CA VAL A 216 15.79 -8.59 -19.15
C VAL A 216 16.27 -8.92 -20.56
N LYS A 217 15.54 -9.77 -21.24
CA LYS A 217 15.72 -10.07 -22.66
C LYS A 217 14.37 -10.00 -23.35
N VAL A 218 14.28 -9.26 -24.46
CA VAL A 218 13.09 -9.22 -25.29
C VAL A 218 13.16 -10.41 -26.23
N GLU A 219 12.40 -11.46 -25.95
CA GLU A 219 12.39 -12.67 -26.79
C GLU A 219 11.56 -12.45 -28.06
N GLN A 220 10.42 -11.78 -27.91
CA GLN A 220 9.49 -11.46 -28.99
C GLN A 220 8.89 -10.09 -28.73
N ALA A 221 8.76 -9.29 -29.78
CA ALA A 221 8.05 -8.02 -29.75
C ALA A 221 7.52 -7.73 -31.15
N THR A 222 6.20 -7.63 -31.28
CA THR A 222 5.51 -7.23 -32.51
C THR A 222 4.62 -6.04 -32.18
N ALA A 223 4.74 -4.98 -32.98
CA ALA A 223 3.95 -3.77 -32.83
C ALA A 223 3.36 -3.38 -34.18
N GLU A 224 2.05 -3.26 -34.23
CA GLU A 224 1.26 -2.78 -35.35
C GLU A 224 0.47 -1.55 -34.88
N PRO A 225 0.01 -0.67 -35.78
CA PRO A 225 -0.88 0.42 -35.39
C PRO A 225 -2.11 -0.12 -34.65
N GLY A 226 -2.26 0.25 -33.38
CA GLY A 226 -3.39 -0.20 -32.57
C GLY A 226 -3.20 -1.55 -31.88
N ARG A 227 -2.09 -2.27 -32.07
CA ARG A 227 -1.88 -3.61 -31.49
C ARG A 227 -0.42 -3.87 -31.15
N TYR A 228 -0.19 -4.58 -30.05
CA TYR A 228 1.14 -5.07 -29.73
C TYR A 228 1.07 -6.42 -29.04
N GLN A 229 2.14 -7.20 -29.20
CA GLN A 229 2.36 -8.45 -28.47
C GLN A 229 3.85 -8.57 -28.14
N TYR A 230 4.16 -9.10 -26.97
CA TYR A 230 5.53 -9.32 -26.57
C TYR A 230 5.71 -10.51 -25.63
N ARG A 231 6.97 -10.93 -25.52
CA ARG A 231 7.46 -11.90 -24.55
C ARG A 231 8.83 -11.45 -24.06
N LEU A 232 8.95 -11.28 -22.74
CA LEU A 232 10.17 -10.94 -22.03
C LEU A 232 10.63 -12.16 -21.23
N ALA A 233 11.92 -12.41 -21.25
CA ALA A 233 12.58 -13.23 -20.24
C ALA A 233 13.30 -12.31 -19.23
N THR A 234 13.29 -12.70 -17.97
CA THR A 234 13.95 -11.95 -16.88
C THR A 234 14.88 -12.89 -16.14
N ARG A 235 16.04 -12.41 -15.70
CA ARG A 235 16.90 -13.12 -14.76
C ARG A 235 17.31 -12.19 -13.63
N TYR A 236 17.17 -12.66 -12.39
CA TYR A 236 17.53 -11.87 -11.22
C TYR A 236 17.84 -12.73 -10.01
N ASN A 237 18.57 -12.17 -9.04
CA ASN A 237 18.80 -12.83 -7.76
C ASN A 237 17.67 -12.50 -6.78
N ARG A 238 16.81 -13.47 -6.45
CA ARG A 238 15.66 -13.25 -5.54
C ARG A 238 16.02 -12.75 -4.14
N ASN A 239 17.24 -13.04 -3.67
CA ASN A 239 17.69 -12.54 -2.36
C ASN A 239 18.01 -11.04 -2.37
N LYS A 240 18.14 -10.43 -3.56
CA LYS A 240 18.47 -9.01 -3.74
C LYS A 240 17.39 -8.25 -4.49
N VAL A 241 16.55 -8.93 -5.25
CA VAL A 241 15.66 -8.32 -6.23
C VAL A 241 14.27 -8.91 -6.08
N LEU A 242 13.28 -8.02 -5.96
CA LEU A 242 11.88 -8.37 -6.08
C LEU A 242 11.32 -7.90 -7.42
N TRP A 243 10.72 -8.82 -8.16
CA TRP A 243 10.03 -8.55 -9.42
C TRP A 243 8.52 -8.38 -9.18
N ALA A 244 8.03 -7.13 -9.12
CA ALA A 244 6.64 -6.82 -8.84
C ALA A 244 6.00 -5.76 -9.79
N PRO A 245 6.19 -5.84 -11.12
CA PRO A 245 5.72 -4.80 -12.05
C PRO A 245 4.21 -4.81 -12.30
N SER A 246 3.46 -5.76 -11.73
CA SER A 246 2.03 -5.97 -11.98
C SER A 246 1.09 -5.10 -11.14
N GLY A 247 1.65 -4.29 -10.21
CA GLY A 247 0.85 -3.58 -9.22
C GLY A 247 0.20 -4.48 -8.15
N ALA A 248 0.60 -5.76 -8.09
CA ALA A 248 0.22 -6.67 -7.01
C ALA A 248 0.85 -6.25 -5.68
N ALA A 249 0.30 -6.76 -4.57
CA ALA A 249 0.87 -6.54 -3.26
C ALA A 249 2.31 -7.08 -3.19
N ILE A 250 3.22 -6.26 -2.68
CA ILE A 250 4.63 -6.60 -2.45
C ILE A 250 4.73 -7.28 -1.08
N SER A 251 5.23 -8.51 -1.07
CA SER A 251 5.42 -9.29 0.16
C SER A 251 6.87 -9.20 0.60
N ILE A 252 7.13 -8.75 1.83
CA ILE A 252 8.48 -8.69 2.42
C ILE A 252 8.46 -9.44 3.74
N TRP A 253 9.28 -10.48 3.85
CA TRP A 253 9.42 -11.27 5.07
C TRP A 253 10.25 -10.51 6.11
N THR A 254 9.81 -10.49 7.36
CA THR A 254 10.43 -9.69 8.43
C THR A 254 11.81 -10.19 8.87
N HIS A 255 12.10 -11.46 8.61
CA HIS A 255 13.36 -12.11 8.95
C HIS A 255 14.35 -12.15 7.78
N GLU A 256 13.94 -11.63 6.61
CA GLU A 256 14.79 -11.52 5.44
C GLU A 256 15.24 -10.06 5.26
N PRO A 257 16.44 -9.83 4.70
CA PRO A 257 16.83 -8.48 4.33
C PRO A 257 15.84 -7.91 3.31
N THR A 258 15.54 -6.62 3.43
CA THR A 258 14.76 -5.92 2.39
C THR A 258 15.54 -5.97 1.07
N PRO A 259 14.89 -6.27 -0.07
CA PRO A 259 15.58 -6.38 -1.36
C PRO A 259 16.33 -5.09 -1.69
N GLU A 260 17.47 -5.18 -2.37
CA GLU A 260 18.24 -4.02 -2.83
C GLU A 260 17.52 -3.27 -3.97
N VAL A 261 16.72 -4.00 -4.77
CA VAL A 261 15.98 -3.48 -5.92
C VAL A 261 14.57 -4.07 -5.97
N ILE A 262 13.56 -3.23 -6.21
CA ILE A 262 12.21 -3.68 -6.55
C ILE A 262 11.87 -3.14 -7.94
N VAL A 263 11.50 -4.01 -8.88
CA VAL A 263 10.92 -3.58 -10.16
C VAL A 263 9.44 -3.33 -9.92
N THR A 264 9.04 -2.07 -9.84
CA THR A 264 7.70 -1.63 -9.42
C THR A 264 6.73 -1.43 -10.57
N ALA A 265 7.22 -1.15 -11.78
CA ALA A 265 6.38 -0.98 -12.96
C ALA A 265 7.06 -1.42 -14.26
N LEU A 266 6.23 -1.90 -15.18
CA LEU A 266 6.55 -2.09 -16.59
C LEU A 266 5.48 -1.38 -17.43
N ASP A 267 5.90 -0.36 -18.16
CA ASP A 267 5.08 0.38 -19.09
C ASP A 267 5.56 0.18 -20.54
N ILE A 268 4.67 0.43 -21.50
CA ILE A 268 4.94 0.32 -22.93
C ILE A 268 4.63 1.67 -23.53
N LEU A 269 5.63 2.26 -24.17
CA LEU A 269 5.58 3.63 -24.68
C LEU A 269 5.59 3.65 -26.20
N ASP A 270 5.02 4.72 -26.75
CA ASP A 270 5.14 5.09 -28.15
C ASP A 270 6.41 5.88 -28.45
N ALA A 271 6.60 6.24 -29.73
CA ALA A 271 7.75 6.99 -30.19
C ALA A 271 7.88 8.40 -29.56
N GLN A 272 6.79 8.92 -28.98
CA GLN A 272 6.75 10.19 -28.26
C GLN A 272 6.97 10.01 -26.75
N GLY A 273 7.21 8.78 -26.29
CA GLY A 273 7.42 8.44 -24.87
C GLY A 273 6.12 8.42 -24.04
N LYS A 274 4.94 8.39 -24.68
CA LYS A 274 3.65 8.31 -23.99
C LYS A 274 3.23 6.85 -23.80
N SER A 275 2.58 6.56 -22.68
CA SER A 275 2.07 5.21 -22.41
C SER A 275 1.00 4.81 -23.43
N VAL A 276 1.22 3.67 -24.08
CA VAL A 276 0.24 3.05 -24.98
C VAL A 276 -0.99 2.56 -24.20
N ARG A 277 -0.85 2.31 -22.89
CA ARG A 277 -1.95 1.90 -22.00
C ARG A 277 -2.82 3.07 -21.55
N ASP A 278 -2.33 4.30 -21.58
CA ASP A 278 -3.11 5.48 -21.20
C ASP A 278 -4.14 5.87 -22.27
N ALA A 279 -3.86 5.57 -23.54
CA ALA A 279 -4.69 5.97 -24.67
C ALA A 279 -6.09 5.33 -24.74
N THR A 280 -6.33 4.21 -24.05
CA THR A 280 -7.53 3.39 -24.29
C THR A 280 -8.72 3.68 -23.37
N GLY A 281 -8.54 4.35 -22.23
CA GLY A 281 -9.60 4.51 -21.22
C GLY A 281 -10.13 3.19 -20.60
N SER A 282 -9.89 2.05 -21.24
CA SER A 282 -10.16 0.71 -20.75
C SER A 282 -8.96 0.21 -19.95
N GLY A 283 -9.21 -0.19 -18.70
CA GLY A 283 -8.25 -0.87 -17.85
C GLY A 283 -7.84 -2.20 -18.48
N ALA A 284 -6.86 -2.16 -19.37
CA ALA A 284 -6.17 -3.36 -19.82
C ALA A 284 -5.37 -3.87 -18.62
N SER A 285 -5.97 -4.79 -17.88
CA SER A 285 -5.28 -5.64 -16.91
C SER A 285 -4.19 -6.41 -17.66
N GLY A 286 -2.97 -5.86 -17.66
CA GLY A 286 -1.80 -6.55 -18.17
C GLY A 286 -1.67 -7.87 -17.42
N GLY A 287 -1.60 -8.98 -18.18
CA GLY A 287 -1.45 -10.33 -17.65
C GLY A 287 -0.38 -10.36 -16.58
N GLY A 288 -0.74 -10.90 -15.40
CA GLY A 288 0.19 -11.04 -14.29
C GLY A 288 1.43 -11.78 -14.75
N ALA A 289 2.60 -11.21 -14.49
CA ALA A 289 3.85 -11.94 -14.57
C ALA A 289 3.81 -13.04 -13.51
N GLY A 290 3.43 -14.25 -13.90
CA GLY A 290 3.53 -15.42 -13.05
C GLY A 290 5.00 -15.74 -12.86
N ALA A 291 5.55 -15.47 -11.67
CA ALA A 291 6.83 -16.01 -11.25
C ALA A 291 6.66 -17.52 -10.98
N GLY A 292 6.55 -18.30 -12.05
CA GLY A 292 6.55 -19.75 -11.98
C GLY A 292 7.97 -20.26 -11.80
N GLY A 293 8.42 -20.46 -10.57
CA GLY A 293 9.67 -21.16 -10.32
C GLY A 293 9.98 -21.31 -8.84
N VAL A 294 9.68 -22.46 -8.26
CA VAL A 294 10.22 -22.90 -6.96
C VAL A 294 11.62 -23.46 -7.24
N GLY A 295 12.63 -22.60 -7.20
CA GLY A 295 14.04 -23.00 -7.33
C GLY A 295 14.76 -22.72 -6.02
N ILE A 296 15.01 -23.74 -5.20
CA ILE A 296 15.90 -23.65 -4.05
C ILE A 296 17.32 -23.87 -4.59
N GLY A 297 18.02 -22.80 -4.95
CA GLY A 297 19.41 -22.86 -5.42
C GLY A 297 19.98 -21.48 -5.76
N SER A 298 21.30 -21.32 -5.67
CA SER A 298 22.03 -20.06 -5.90
C SER A 298 22.04 -19.56 -7.36
N ALA A 299 21.27 -20.19 -8.25
CA ALA A 299 21.15 -19.77 -9.64
C ALA A 299 20.21 -18.55 -9.71
N PRO A 300 20.47 -17.59 -10.62
CA PRO A 300 19.53 -16.50 -10.85
C PRO A 300 18.18 -17.08 -11.26
N ASP A 301 17.13 -16.63 -10.60
CA ASP A 301 15.78 -17.02 -10.94
C ASP A 301 15.42 -16.49 -12.32
N ALA A 302 14.94 -17.39 -13.17
CA ALA A 302 14.42 -17.04 -14.46
C ALA A 302 12.90 -16.84 -14.38
N GLY A 303 12.42 -15.79 -15.02
CA GLY A 303 10.99 -15.51 -15.18
C GLY A 303 10.67 -15.27 -16.65
N THR A 304 9.42 -15.47 -17.02
CA THR A 304 8.91 -15.05 -18.33
C THR A 304 7.66 -14.22 -18.11
N ALA A 305 7.58 -13.08 -18.79
CA ALA A 305 6.40 -12.23 -18.80
C ALA A 305 5.97 -12.02 -20.25
N SER A 306 4.72 -12.33 -20.57
CA SER A 306 4.13 -12.04 -21.86
C SER A 306 2.98 -11.05 -21.71
N GLY A 307 2.73 -10.29 -22.75
CA GLY A 307 1.61 -9.37 -22.80
C GLY A 307 1.17 -9.12 -24.22
N MET A 308 -0.11 -8.83 -24.37
CA MET A 308 -0.68 -8.33 -25.60
C MET A 308 -1.63 -7.19 -25.27
N GLY A 309 -1.80 -6.26 -26.21
CA GLY A 309 -2.73 -5.16 -26.07
C GLY A 309 -3.26 -4.72 -27.41
N SER A 310 -4.46 -4.16 -27.40
CA SER A 310 -5.08 -3.50 -28.54
C SER A 310 -5.66 -2.18 -28.09
N HIS A 311 -5.49 -1.14 -28.91
CA HIS A 311 -6.00 0.19 -28.65
C HIS A 311 -6.62 0.80 -29.91
N SER A 312 -7.58 1.70 -29.74
CA SER A 312 -8.34 2.30 -30.85
C SER A 312 -7.54 3.34 -31.65
N THR A 313 -6.44 3.83 -31.10
CA THR A 313 -5.55 4.80 -31.74
C THR A 313 -4.54 4.09 -32.64
N SER A 314 -4.08 4.74 -33.71
CA SER A 314 -3.07 4.19 -34.64
C SER A 314 -1.63 4.31 -34.11
N VAL A 315 -1.45 4.28 -32.79
CA VAL A 315 -0.14 4.39 -32.13
C VAL A 315 0.62 3.06 -32.23
N THR A 316 1.94 3.10 -32.24
CA THR A 316 2.79 1.89 -32.30
C THR A 316 3.71 1.87 -31.09
N ALA A 317 3.79 0.74 -30.41
CA ALA A 317 4.72 0.54 -29.29
C ALA A 317 6.17 0.55 -29.77
N THR A 318 7.04 1.32 -29.11
CA THR A 318 8.46 1.46 -29.45
C THR A 318 9.41 1.21 -28.29
N THR A 319 8.92 1.28 -27.05
CA THR A 319 9.79 1.19 -25.87
C THR A 319 9.11 0.44 -24.73
N PHE A 320 9.84 -0.43 -24.04
CA PHE A 320 9.52 -0.89 -22.69
C PHE A 320 10.17 0.04 -21.68
N ARG A 321 9.40 0.57 -20.73
CA ARG A 321 9.91 1.37 -19.63
C ARG A 321 9.77 0.61 -18.32
N PHE A 322 10.91 0.28 -17.71
CA PHE A 322 10.98 -0.32 -16.38
C PHE A 322 11.19 0.76 -15.35
N THR A 323 10.39 0.74 -14.27
CA THR A 323 10.61 1.58 -13.09
C THR A 323 11.12 0.70 -11.96
N LEU A 324 12.26 1.11 -11.39
CA LEU A 324 12.96 0.40 -10.33
C LEU A 324 13.07 1.29 -9.11
N ALA A 325 12.68 0.75 -7.96
CA ALA A 325 12.95 1.36 -6.67
C ALA A 325 14.25 0.77 -6.10
N LEU A 326 15.23 1.63 -5.84
CA LEU A 326 16.56 1.26 -5.35
C LEU A 326 16.66 1.55 -3.85
N LYS A 327 17.32 0.63 -3.13
CA LYS A 327 17.48 0.67 -1.67
C LYS A 327 16.13 0.90 -0.96
N PRO A 328 15.10 0.09 -1.25
CA PRO A 328 13.85 0.17 -0.53
C PRO A 328 14.08 -0.19 0.95
N ARG A 329 13.28 0.42 1.82
CA ARG A 329 13.27 0.16 3.27
C ARG A 329 11.85 0.20 3.80
N GLN A 330 11.60 -0.58 4.85
CA GLN A 330 10.35 -0.54 5.59
C GLN A 330 10.46 0.60 6.61
N GLN A 331 9.51 1.53 6.60
CA GLN A 331 9.45 2.66 7.53
C GLN A 331 8.17 2.57 8.35
N GLN A 332 8.29 2.52 9.68
CA GLN A 332 7.13 2.53 10.55
C GLN A 332 6.57 3.95 10.66
N LEU A 333 5.25 4.05 10.48
CA LEU A 333 4.47 5.27 10.61
C LEU A 333 3.58 5.14 11.83
N ARG A 334 3.58 6.15 12.69
CA ARG A 334 2.69 6.26 13.85
C ARG A 334 1.66 7.34 13.58
N PHE A 335 0.40 6.99 13.82
CA PHE A 335 -0.77 7.84 13.67
C PHE A 335 -1.32 8.14 15.05
N ILE A 336 -1.60 9.40 15.32
CA ILE A 336 -2.15 9.85 16.59
C ILE A 336 -3.36 10.73 16.28
N LEU A 337 -4.51 10.32 16.78
CA LEU A 337 -5.76 11.05 16.71
C LEU A 337 -6.21 11.36 18.14
N GLU A 338 -6.62 12.59 18.40
CA GLU A 338 -7.00 13.04 19.75
C GLU A 338 -8.46 13.52 19.77
N ASN A 339 -9.08 13.41 20.95
CA ASN A 339 -10.43 13.93 21.25
C ASN A 339 -11.54 13.46 20.29
N VAL A 340 -11.64 12.15 20.05
CA VAL A 340 -12.65 11.58 19.15
C VAL A 340 -13.98 11.36 19.89
N PRO A 341 -15.09 12.00 19.50
CA PRO A 341 -16.38 11.76 20.12
C PRO A 341 -16.91 10.36 19.78
N VAL A 342 -17.46 9.66 20.77
CA VAL A 342 -18.07 8.35 20.58
C VAL A 342 -19.57 8.48 20.37
N PRO A 343 -20.16 7.83 19.35
CA PRO A 343 -21.61 7.85 19.15
C PRO A 343 -22.34 7.32 20.38
N LEU A 344 -23.36 8.05 20.84
CA LEU A 344 -24.26 7.57 21.89
C LEU A 344 -25.17 6.47 21.30
N LEU A 345 -25.17 5.30 21.93
CA LEU A 345 -25.98 4.13 21.55
C LEU A 345 -27.29 4.05 22.34
#